data_AF-A0A6C0KIK2-F1
#
_entry.id   AF-A0A6C0KIK2-F1
#
_cell.length_a   1.000
_cell.length_b   1.000
_cell.length_c   1.000
_cell.angle_alpha   90.00
_cell.angle_beta   90.00
_cell.angle_gamma   90.00
#
_symmetry.space_group_name_H-M   'P 1'
#
loop_
_entity.id
_entity.type
_entity.pdbx_description
1 polymer ?
#
loop_
_entity_poly.entity_id
_entity_poly.type
_entity_poly.pdbx_seq_one_letter_code
_entity_poly.pdbx_strand_id
1 'polypeptide(L)'
;MKRPVRDPDTGLYTVHGKDYKELFGSRTQVHNGTAYKTTGGLTKSDLIMNKWGRIVSEKKHKTAKKEKRLQKHGYFAKKGKFGYVKRSVKRRSGKMRGGKDMGETASAPASEVVGAPESSTLSPASA
;
A
#
# COMPACT_ATOMS: atom_id res chain seq x y z
N MET A 1 -18.33 -15.46 -5.04
CA MET A 1 -17.89 -16.48 -6.02
C MET A 1 -18.09 -17.86 -5.40
N LYS A 2 -18.59 -18.84 -6.16
CA LYS A 2 -18.71 -20.23 -5.72
C LYS A 2 -17.32 -20.82 -5.50
N ARG A 3 -17.14 -21.63 -4.44
CA ARG A 3 -15.88 -22.33 -4.16
C ARG A 3 -15.66 -23.39 -5.26
N PRO A 4 -14.43 -23.58 -5.77
CA PRO A 4 -14.15 -24.69 -6.68
C PRO A 4 -14.43 -26.01 -5.97
N VAL A 5 -15.31 -26.83 -6.55
CA VAL A 5 -15.62 -28.18 -6.08
C VAL A 5 -14.87 -29.16 -6.98
N ARG A 6 -14.47 -30.30 -6.42
CA ARG A 6 -13.86 -31.36 -7.19
C ARG A 6 -14.95 -32.05 -8.00
N ASP A 7 -14.76 -32.16 -9.30
CA ASP A 7 -15.75 -32.80 -10.17
C ASP A 7 -15.79 -34.31 -9.85
N PRO A 8 -16.99 -34.92 -9.72
CA PRO A 8 -17.13 -36.31 -9.32
C PRO A 8 -16.65 -37.28 -10.41
N ASP A 9 -16.80 -36.91 -11.69
CA ASP A 9 -16.49 -37.80 -12.82
C ASP A 9 -15.01 -37.80 -13.18
N THR A 10 -14.39 -36.62 -13.28
CA THR A 10 -12.98 -36.47 -13.66
C THR A 10 -12.04 -36.46 -12.45
N GLY A 11 -12.56 -36.14 -11.25
CA GLY A 11 -11.75 -35.98 -10.05
C GLY A 11 -10.78 -34.81 -10.09
N LEU A 12 -10.96 -33.86 -11.01
CA LEU A 12 -10.13 -32.66 -11.17
C LEU A 12 -10.86 -31.41 -10.65
N TYR A 13 -10.12 -30.32 -10.55
CA TYR A 13 -10.63 -29.00 -10.24
C TYR A 13 -10.53 -28.11 -11.47
N THR A 14 -11.66 -27.74 -12.07
CA THR A 14 -11.68 -26.75 -13.15
C THR A 14 -11.69 -25.33 -12.58
N VAL A 15 -10.60 -24.61 -12.81
CA VAL A 15 -10.44 -23.21 -12.36
C VAL A 15 -9.97 -22.35 -13.52
N HIS A 16 -10.76 -21.36 -13.91
CA HIS A 16 -10.50 -20.48 -15.07
C HIS A 16 -10.24 -21.24 -16.38
N GLY A 17 -10.99 -22.31 -16.63
CA GLY A 17 -10.88 -23.11 -17.86
C GLY A 17 -9.62 -24.00 -17.92
N LYS A 18 -8.97 -24.24 -16.78
CA LYS A 18 -7.85 -25.18 -16.66
C LYS A 18 -8.14 -26.19 -15.55
N ASP A 19 -7.76 -27.43 -15.80
CA ASP A 19 -7.98 -28.52 -14.86
C ASP A 19 -6.72 -28.76 -14.03
N TYR A 20 -6.93 -28.89 -12.72
CA TYR A 20 -5.88 -29.15 -11.75
C TYR A 20 -6.19 -30.39 -10.93
N LYS A 21 -5.17 -31.17 -10.60
CA LYS A 21 -5.33 -32.35 -9.73
C LYS A 21 -5.67 -31.93 -8.30
N GLU A 22 -5.04 -30.87 -7.83
CA GLU A 22 -5.19 -30.34 -6.47
C GLU A 22 -5.50 -28.85 -6.51
N LEU A 23 -6.41 -28.39 -5.65
CA LEU A 23 -6.69 -26.95 -5.54
C LEU A 23 -5.56 -26.22 -4.79
N PHE A 24 -5.04 -26.84 -3.73
CA PHE A 24 -3.98 -26.32 -2.89
C PHE A 24 -2.76 -27.23 -2.93
N GLY A 25 -1.58 -26.66 -3.17
CA GLY A 25 -0.33 -27.41 -3.18
C GLY A 25 0.88 -26.61 -2.72
N SER A 26 2.05 -27.24 -2.80
CA SER A 26 3.35 -26.61 -2.62
C SER A 26 3.69 -25.66 -3.77
N ARG A 27 4.66 -24.76 -3.54
CA ARG A 27 5.14 -23.83 -4.59
C ARG A 27 5.63 -24.56 -5.84
N THR A 28 6.26 -25.72 -5.66
CA THR A 28 6.75 -26.55 -6.76
C THR A 28 5.60 -27.15 -7.57
N GLN A 29 4.58 -27.69 -6.90
CA GLN A 29 3.38 -28.23 -7.57
C GLN A 29 2.64 -27.16 -8.38
N VAL A 30 2.49 -25.95 -7.82
CA VAL A 30 1.85 -24.83 -8.53
C VAL A 30 2.67 -24.38 -9.75
N HIS A 31 4.00 -24.34 -9.62
CA HIS A 31 4.87 -23.98 -10.74
C HIS A 31 4.82 -25.03 -11.88
N ASN A 32 4.80 -26.31 -11.51
CA ASN A 32 4.71 -27.43 -12.44
C ASN A 32 3.31 -27.60 -13.05
N GLY A 33 2.28 -26.99 -12.44
CA GLY A 33 0.91 -26.99 -12.94
C GLY A 33 0.04 -28.14 -12.41
N THR A 34 0.50 -28.89 -11.40
CA THR A 34 -0.34 -29.92 -10.75
C THR A 34 -1.39 -29.33 -9.81
N ALA A 35 -1.08 -28.18 -9.20
CA ALA A 35 -1.97 -27.46 -8.30
C ALA A 35 -2.28 -26.04 -8.79
N TYR A 36 -3.48 -25.53 -8.49
CA TYR A 36 -3.89 -24.18 -8.89
C TYR A 36 -3.18 -23.09 -8.08
N LYS A 37 -3.19 -23.21 -6.75
CA LYS A 37 -2.63 -22.20 -5.85
C LYS A 37 -1.93 -22.81 -4.63
N THR A 38 -1.10 -22.01 -3.98
CA THR A 38 -0.52 -22.37 -2.69
C THR A 38 -1.52 -22.13 -1.56
N THR A 39 -1.24 -22.66 -0.37
CA THR A 39 -1.99 -22.35 0.86
C THR A 39 -2.08 -20.84 1.13
N GLY A 40 -1.05 -20.07 0.73
CA GLY A 40 -1.02 -18.61 0.81
C GLY A 40 -1.65 -17.88 -0.38
N GLY A 41 -2.38 -18.57 -1.26
CA GLY A 41 -3.09 -17.97 -2.38
C GLY A 41 -2.21 -17.55 -3.57
N LEU A 42 -0.92 -17.89 -3.58
CA LEU A 42 -0.04 -17.61 -4.71
C LEU A 42 -0.35 -18.55 -5.88
N THR A 43 -0.55 -17.98 -7.06
CA THR A 43 -0.74 -18.72 -8.31
C THR A 43 0.57 -18.81 -9.10
N LYS A 44 0.56 -19.52 -10.23
CA LYS A 44 1.75 -19.70 -11.08
C LYS A 44 2.33 -18.36 -11.57
N SER A 45 1.51 -17.35 -11.87
CA SER A 45 1.98 -16.03 -12.29
C SER A 45 2.70 -15.25 -11.17
N ASP A 46 2.37 -15.55 -9.91
CA ASP A 46 2.97 -14.89 -8.74
C ASP A 46 4.29 -15.54 -8.31
N LEU A 47 4.69 -16.63 -8.95
CA LEU A 47 5.87 -17.42 -8.61
C LEU A 47 6.92 -17.30 -9.72
N ILE A 48 8.18 -17.13 -9.30
CA ILE A 48 9.32 -17.04 -10.22
C ILE A 48 10.46 -17.91 -9.70
N MET A 49 11.15 -18.61 -10.61
CA MET A 49 12.39 -19.31 -10.29
C MET A 49 13.55 -18.31 -10.27
N ASN A 50 14.26 -18.22 -9.14
CA ASN A 50 15.45 -17.40 -9.05
C ASN A 50 16.67 -18.14 -9.64
N LYS A 51 17.80 -17.43 -9.79
CA LYS A 51 19.04 -18.00 -10.32
C LYS A 51 19.63 -19.16 -9.47
N TRP A 52 19.15 -19.34 -8.25
CA TRP A 52 19.57 -20.40 -7.33
C TRP A 52 18.59 -21.58 -7.33
N GLY A 53 17.69 -21.66 -8.31
CA GLY A 53 16.72 -22.75 -8.47
C GLY A 53 15.55 -22.72 -7.47
N ARG A 54 15.40 -21.67 -6.67
CA ARG A 54 14.30 -21.58 -5.69
C ARG A 54 13.12 -20.83 -6.29
N ILE A 55 11.91 -21.37 -6.08
CA ILE A 55 10.65 -20.75 -6.47
C ILE A 55 10.23 -19.75 -5.39
N VAL A 56 10.27 -18.47 -5.73
CA VAL A 56 9.98 -17.35 -4.82
C VAL A 56 8.79 -16.53 -5.33
N SER A 57 8.18 -15.74 -4.44
CA SER A 57 7.14 -14.80 -4.86
C SER A 57 7.75 -13.65 -5.68
N GLU A 58 7.15 -13.39 -6.84
CA GLU A 58 7.58 -12.36 -7.78
C GLU A 58 7.54 -10.97 -7.15
N LYS A 59 6.45 -10.65 -6.43
CA LYS A 59 6.30 -9.39 -5.69
C LYS A 59 7.44 -9.16 -4.72
N LYS A 60 7.78 -10.16 -3.91
CA LYS A 60 8.88 -10.06 -2.93
C LYS A 60 10.23 -9.87 -3.61
N HIS A 61 10.49 -10.61 -4.69
CA HIS A 61 11.72 -10.49 -5.46
C HIS A 61 11.88 -9.08 -6.09
N LYS A 62 10.81 -8.55 -6.70
CA LYS A 62 10.78 -7.19 -7.27
C LYS A 62 10.96 -6.12 -6.20
N THR A 63 10.22 -6.20 -5.11
CA THR A 63 10.28 -5.23 -4.00
C THR A 63 11.66 -5.19 -3.36
N ALA A 64 12.28 -6.35 -3.09
CA ALA A 64 13.61 -6.40 -2.49
C ALA A 64 14.67 -5.66 -3.33
N LYS A 65 14.62 -5.81 -4.67
CA LYS A 65 15.54 -5.12 -5.59
C LYS A 65 15.32 -3.61 -5.63
N LYS A 66 14.06 -3.17 -5.52
CA LYS A 66 13.69 -1.73 -5.56
C LYS A 66 14.02 -1.03 -4.24
N GLU A 67 13.69 -1.65 -3.11
CA GLU A 67 13.76 -0.97 -1.82
C GLU A 67 15.17 -0.77 -1.31
N LYS A 68 16.12 -1.67 -1.63
CA LYS A 68 17.54 -1.59 -1.20
C LYS A 68 17.67 -1.18 0.28
N ARG A 69 16.87 -1.80 1.15
CA ARG A 69 16.65 -1.36 2.56
C ARG A 69 17.95 -1.16 3.33
N LEU A 70 18.89 -2.11 3.21
CA LEU A 70 20.19 -2.01 3.88
C LEU A 70 20.98 -0.77 3.44
N GLN A 71 21.04 -0.51 2.12
CA GLN A 71 21.73 0.67 1.58
C GLN A 71 21.05 1.97 2.02
N LYS A 72 19.70 2.00 2.04
CA LYS A 72 18.93 3.16 2.54
C LYS A 72 19.20 3.46 4.01
N HIS A 73 19.43 2.43 4.83
CA HIS A 73 19.79 2.58 6.24
C HIS A 73 21.30 2.74 6.48
N GLY A 74 22.11 2.81 5.41
CA GLY A 74 23.53 3.10 5.49
C GLY A 74 24.41 1.88 5.66
N TYR A 75 23.86 0.67 5.56
CA TYR A 75 24.61 -0.57 5.65
C TYR A 75 25.11 -0.99 4.26
N PHE A 76 26.43 -0.98 4.09
CA PHE A 76 27.12 -1.40 2.87
C PHE A 76 28.09 -2.55 3.16
N ALA A 77 28.43 -3.31 2.13
CA ALA A 77 29.51 -4.30 2.18
C ALA A 77 30.70 -3.79 1.36
N LYS A 78 31.93 -3.96 1.86
CA LYS A 78 33.16 -3.64 1.12
C LYS A 78 33.94 -4.95 0.91
N LYS A 79 34.31 -5.26 -0.34
CA LYS A 79 35.11 -6.44 -0.67
C LYS A 79 36.41 -6.43 0.16
N GLY A 80 36.77 -7.57 0.75
CA GLY A 80 37.95 -7.72 1.60
C GLY A 80 37.80 -7.21 3.03
N LYS A 81 36.61 -6.75 3.45
CA LYS A 81 36.31 -6.44 4.86
C LYS A 81 35.12 -7.26 5.33
N PHE A 82 35.33 -8.05 6.38
CA PHE A 82 34.28 -8.84 7.01
C PHE A 82 33.35 -7.92 7.82
N GLY A 83 32.04 -8.14 7.73
CA GLY A 83 31.02 -7.34 8.42
C GLY A 83 30.40 -6.20 7.60
N TYR A 84 29.56 -5.40 8.25
CA TYR A 84 28.88 -4.25 7.64
C TYR A 84 29.70 -2.98 7.79
N VAL A 85 29.70 -2.14 6.76
CA VAL A 85 30.28 -0.80 6.79
C VAL A 85 29.14 0.20 6.83
N LYS A 86 29.00 0.91 7.97
CA LYS A 86 27.98 1.94 8.16
C LYS A 86 28.44 3.25 7.51
N ARG A 87 27.62 3.82 6.63
CA ARG A 87 27.83 5.15 6.04
C ARG A 87 26.69 6.07 6.46
N SER A 88 26.98 7.35 6.66
CA SER A 88 25.96 8.37 6.90
C SER A 88 25.11 8.54 5.65
N VAL A 89 23.81 8.23 5.74
CA VAL A 89 22.86 8.48 4.64
C VAL A 89 22.20 9.82 4.90
N LYS A 90 22.39 10.79 4.00
CA LYS A 90 21.72 12.09 4.10
C LYS A 90 20.23 11.89 3.94
N ARG A 91 19.47 12.04 5.03
CA ARG A 91 18.00 12.07 4.99
C ARG A 91 17.60 13.34 4.25
N ARG A 92 16.83 13.22 3.17
CA ARG A 92 16.18 14.38 2.56
C ARG A 92 15.13 14.85 3.57
N SER A 93 15.34 15.98 4.22
CA SER A 93 14.32 16.59 5.08
C SER A 93 13.14 16.95 4.20
N GLY A 94 11.98 16.32 4.43
CA GLY A 94 10.76 16.72 3.75
C GLY A 94 10.40 18.13 4.21
N LYS A 95 10.34 19.07 3.27
CA LYS A 95 9.75 20.40 3.52
C LYS A 95 8.27 20.15 3.84
N MET A 96 7.91 20.23 5.12
CA MET A 96 6.52 20.20 5.57
C MET A 96 5.80 21.36 4.87
N ARG A 97 4.80 21.06 4.03
CA ARG A 97 3.88 22.08 3.54
C ARG A 97 2.98 22.46 4.73
N GLY A 98 2.99 23.74 5.07
CA GLY A 98 2.44 24.32 6.29
C GLY A 98 0.99 23.94 6.55
N GLY A 99 0.66 23.89 7.85
CA GLY A 99 -0.68 23.67 8.36
C GLY A 99 -1.65 24.72 7.84
N LYS A 100 -2.88 24.27 7.60
CA LYS A 100 -4.03 25.13 7.35
C LYS A 100 -4.55 25.54 8.73
N ASP A 101 -4.25 26.77 9.15
CA ASP A 101 -4.89 27.41 10.31
C ASP A 101 -6.42 27.36 10.14
N MET A 102 -7.08 26.71 11.08
CA MET A 102 -8.53 26.70 11.25
C MET A 102 -8.77 26.92 12.73
N GLY A 103 -9.25 28.11 13.11
CA GLY A 103 -9.73 28.34 14.47
C GLY A 103 -9.67 29.80 14.92
N GLU A 104 -10.68 30.58 14.55
CA GLU A 104 -11.11 31.70 15.40
C GLU A 104 -12.62 31.64 15.58
N THR A 105 -13.03 30.84 16.56
CA THR A 105 -14.34 30.96 17.21
C THR A 105 -14.07 31.32 18.67
N ALA A 106 -14.16 32.60 18.99
CA ALA A 106 -14.24 33.11 20.36
C ALA A 106 -15.47 34.03 20.39
N SER A 107 -16.63 33.51 20.80
CA SER A 107 -17.17 33.60 22.17
C SER A 107 -17.50 35.04 22.58
N ALA A 108 -18.80 35.35 22.55
CA ALA A 108 -19.42 36.52 23.15
C ALA A 108 -19.03 36.70 24.63
N PRO A 109 -19.18 37.93 25.17
CA PRO A 109 -20.22 38.10 26.19
C PRO A 109 -21.09 39.36 26.03
N ALA A 110 -22.27 39.27 26.62
CA ALA A 110 -23.42 40.16 26.52
C ALA A 110 -23.46 41.29 27.58
N SER A 111 -24.53 42.12 27.47
CA SER A 111 -25.11 43.10 28.44
C SER A 111 -24.53 44.53 28.37
N GLU A 112 -25.26 45.65 28.41
CA GLU A 112 -26.70 45.98 28.46
C GLU A 112 -26.86 47.52 28.35
N VAL A 113 -27.96 48.01 27.73
CA VAL A 113 -28.67 49.33 27.84
C VAL A 113 -27.90 50.66 27.57
N VAL A 114 -28.40 51.75 26.96
CA VAL A 114 -29.73 52.40 26.83
C VAL A 114 -29.67 53.44 25.69
N GLY A 115 -30.80 53.74 25.02
CA GLY A 115 -31.12 55.11 24.55
C GLY A 115 -31.20 55.38 23.04
N ALA A 116 -32.41 55.24 22.47
CA ALA A 116 -32.86 55.95 21.25
C ALA A 116 -33.35 57.38 21.64
N PRO A 117 -33.86 58.26 20.74
CA PRO A 117 -34.16 58.10 19.31
C PRO A 117 -33.85 59.34 18.41
N GLU A 118 -34.29 59.25 17.15
CA GLU A 118 -34.57 60.37 16.20
C GLU A 118 -33.34 60.88 15.42
N SER A 119 -33.36 61.18 14.11
CA SER A 119 -34.40 61.37 13.11
C SER A 119 -33.75 61.39 11.70
N SER A 120 -34.52 61.08 10.64
CA SER A 120 -34.48 61.70 9.29
C SER A 120 -33.16 61.66 8.50
N THR A 121 -33.05 61.17 7.26
CA THR A 121 -33.83 61.53 6.07
C THR A 121 -33.60 60.52 4.94
N LEU A 122 -34.70 60.22 4.24
CA LEU A 122 -34.77 59.59 2.92
C LEU A 122 -34.05 60.43 1.84
N SER A 123 -33.41 59.78 0.87
CA SER A 123 -33.66 60.09 -0.56
C SER A 123 -33.15 59.00 -1.54
N PRO A 124 -33.81 58.81 -2.70
CA PRO A 124 -33.66 57.64 -3.58
C PRO A 124 -33.10 57.98 -4.99
N ALA A 125 -33.18 57.00 -5.91
CA ALA A 125 -33.04 57.03 -7.38
C ALA A 125 -31.67 56.54 -7.91
N SER A 126 -31.58 55.38 -8.58
CA SER A 126 -32.10 55.01 -9.93
C SER A 126 -31.44 55.77 -11.08
N ALA A 127 -30.53 55.09 -11.79
CA ALA A 127 -30.47 55.00 -13.26
C ALA A 127 -29.45 53.90 -13.64
#